data_AF-A0A497E235-F1
#
_entry.id   AF-A0A497E235-F1
#
_cell.length_a   1.000
_cell.length_b   1.000
_cell.length_c   1.000
_cell.angle_alpha   90.00
_cell.angle_beta   90.00
_cell.angle_gamma   90.00
#
_symmetry.space_group_name_H-M   'P 1'
#
loop_
_entity.id
_entity.type
_entity.pdbx_description
1 polymer ?
#
loop_
_entity_poly.entity_id
_entity_poly.type
_entity_poly.pdbx_seq_one_letter_code
_entity_poly.pdbx_strand_id
1 'polypeptide(L)'
;MEDIFEPKVKFPEMKDPDLKFLTLPRKVNFGVAFRGIPRITLAADVHDITSNDRTFHIGGELDLSPLKLRAGLDDGNLTYGLGLGLGSFGLEAAYSQRVKTPVVSLVLLRFGI
;
A
#
# COMPACT_ATOMS: atom_id res chain seq x y z
N MET A 1 15.42 -27.72 -6.53
CA MET A 1 15.78 -26.31 -6.33
C MET A 1 14.80 -25.78 -5.30
N GLU A 2 15.27 -25.26 -4.16
CA GLU A 2 14.37 -24.71 -3.14
C GLU A 2 13.77 -23.39 -3.64
N ASP A 3 12.48 -23.18 -3.36
CA ASP A 3 11.80 -21.93 -3.70
C ASP A 3 12.29 -20.81 -2.77
N ILE A 4 13.01 -19.85 -3.34
CA ILE A 4 13.61 -18.73 -2.60
C ILE A 4 12.53 -17.71 -2.21
N PHE A 5 11.41 -17.64 -2.93
CA PHE A 5 10.33 -16.68 -2.70
C PHE A 5 9.22 -17.27 -1.81
N GLU A 6 9.10 -18.58 -1.77
CA GLU A 6 8.18 -19.30 -0.88
C GLU A 6 8.90 -20.36 -0.01
N PRO A 7 9.87 -19.98 0.84
CA PRO A 7 10.54 -20.93 1.73
C PRO A 7 9.54 -21.57 2.69
N LYS A 8 9.62 -22.90 2.82
CA LYS A 8 8.78 -23.68 3.73
C LYS A 8 9.55 -24.01 5.01
N VAL A 9 9.06 -23.53 6.15
CA VAL A 9 9.55 -23.94 7.47
C VAL A 9 8.82 -25.21 7.87
N LYS A 10 9.58 -26.25 8.24
CA LYS A 10 9.03 -27.54 8.67
C LYS A 10 8.86 -27.56 10.18
N PHE A 11 7.71 -28.03 10.65
CA PHE A 11 7.41 -28.26 12.06
C PHE A 11 7.13 -29.74 12.27
N PRO A 12 8.18 -30.57 12.44
CA PRO A 12 8.04 -32.02 12.52
C PRO A 12 7.27 -32.49 13.76
N GLU A 13 7.15 -31.66 14.81
CA GLU A 13 6.40 -31.99 16.02
C GLU A 13 4.88 -31.82 15.89
N MET A 14 4.38 -31.15 14.84
CA MET A 14 2.95 -30.94 14.62
C MET A 14 2.27 -32.23 14.15
N LYS A 15 1.23 -32.67 14.87
CA LYS A 15 0.41 -33.84 14.48
C LYS A 15 -0.51 -33.54 13.30
N ASP A 16 -0.95 -32.29 13.18
CA ASP A 16 -1.80 -31.81 12.10
C ASP A 16 -0.98 -31.68 10.80
N PRO A 17 -1.33 -32.38 9.71
CA PRO A 17 -0.61 -32.31 8.44
C PRO A 17 -0.56 -30.90 7.82
N ASP A 18 -1.55 -30.04 8.07
CA ASP A 18 -1.60 -28.69 7.49
C ASP A 18 -0.71 -27.70 8.26
N LEU A 19 -0.34 -28.01 9.50
CA LEU A 19 0.56 -27.22 10.34
C LEU A 19 2.02 -27.69 10.28
N LYS A 20 2.30 -28.78 9.59
CA LYS A 20 3.68 -29.30 9.41
C LYS A 20 4.56 -28.38 8.57
N PHE A 21 3.95 -27.47 7.81
CA PHE A 21 4.66 -26.56 6.93
C PHE A 21 4.06 -25.16 7.05
N LEU A 22 4.91 -24.17 7.29
CA LEU A 22 4.55 -22.76 7.14
C LEU A 22 5.32 -22.20 5.95
N THR A 23 4.59 -21.71 4.94
CA THR A 23 5.20 -20.94 3.85
C THR A 23 5.46 -19.52 4.33
N LEU A 24 6.70 -19.03 4.17
CA LEU A 24 7.08 -17.66 4.46
C LEU A 24 7.23 -16.88 3.14
N PRO A 25 6.14 -16.34 2.57
CA PRO A 25 6.20 -15.65 1.29
C PRO A 25 7.05 -14.40 1.41
N ARG A 26 8.09 -14.31 0.58
CA ARG A 26 8.92 -13.12 0.43
C ARG A 26 8.35 -12.28 -0.70
N LYS A 27 7.90 -11.07 -0.37
CA LYS A 27 7.35 -10.12 -1.34
C LYS A 27 8.39 -9.10 -1.74
N VAL A 28 8.53 -8.87 -3.04
CA VAL A 28 9.39 -7.81 -3.60
C VAL A 28 8.51 -6.78 -4.28
N ASN A 29 8.63 -5.52 -3.85
CA ASN A 29 7.87 -4.40 -4.40
C ASN A 29 8.82 -3.44 -5.11
N PHE A 30 8.42 -2.91 -6.25
CA PHE A 30 9.16 -1.87 -6.97
C PHE A 30 8.30 -0.63 -7.10
N GLY A 31 8.84 0.52 -6.72
CA GLY A 31 8.13 1.80 -6.78
C GLY A 31 9.00 2.93 -7.32
N VAL A 32 8.35 3.89 -7.96
CA VAL A 32 8.95 5.14 -8.41
C VAL A 32 8.06 6.31 -7.98
N ALA A 33 8.69 7.40 -7.57
CA ALA A 33 8.01 8.66 -7.27
C ALA A 33 8.68 9.81 -8.03
N PHE A 34 7.86 10.70 -8.57
CA PHE A 34 8.29 11.85 -9.34
C PHE A 34 7.73 13.13 -8.72
N ARG A 35 8.62 14.09 -8.45
CA ARG A 35 8.30 15.41 -7.88
C ARG A 35 8.95 16.53 -8.69
N GLY A 36 8.77 16.51 -10.01
CA GLY A 36 9.35 17.52 -10.90
C GLY A 36 8.56 18.83 -10.96
N ILE A 37 7.29 18.82 -10.54
CA ILE A 37 6.43 20.01 -10.52
C ILE A 37 6.19 20.41 -9.06
N PRO A 38 6.40 21.68 -8.67
CA PRO A 38 6.06 22.15 -7.32
C PRO A 38 4.60 21.82 -7.00
N ARG A 39 4.36 21.34 -5.78
CA ARG A 39 3.02 20.93 -5.29
C ARG A 39 2.42 19.67 -5.92
N ILE A 40 3.07 19.03 -6.90
CA ILE A 40 2.57 17.79 -7.48
C ILE A 40 3.58 16.67 -7.24
N THR A 41 3.10 15.56 -6.70
CA THR A 41 3.86 14.31 -6.59
C THR A 41 3.09 13.23 -7.32
N LEU A 42 3.77 12.48 -8.18
CA LEU A 42 3.23 11.29 -8.83
C LEU A 42 3.97 10.07 -8.32
N ALA A 43 3.27 8.96 -8.11
CA ALA A 43 3.85 7.71 -7.68
C ALA A 43 3.25 6.54 -8.45
N ALA A 44 4.07 5.52 -8.69
CA ALA A 44 3.65 4.26 -9.26
C ALA A 44 4.41 3.14 -8.56
N ASP A 45 3.74 2.04 -8.25
CA ASP A 45 4.38 0.84 -7.72
C ASP A 45 3.76 -0.45 -8.26
N VAL A 46 4.58 -1.49 -8.29
CA VAL A 46 4.19 -2.87 -8.53
C VAL A 46 4.44 -3.63 -7.24
N HIS A 47 3.39 -4.21 -6.69
CA HIS A 47 3.43 -5.03 -5.49
C HIS A 47 3.66 -6.49 -5.85
N ASP A 48 4.53 -7.15 -5.10
CA ASP A 48 4.83 -8.57 -5.21
C ASP A 48 5.18 -9.01 -6.65
N ILE A 49 6.20 -8.38 -7.22
CA ILE A 49 6.67 -8.64 -8.60
C ILE A 49 7.10 -10.09 -8.87
N THR A 50 7.29 -10.85 -7.80
CA THR A 50 7.68 -12.26 -7.79
C THR A 50 6.50 -13.23 -7.88
N SER A 51 5.27 -12.72 -7.68
CA SER A 51 4.03 -13.51 -7.75
C SER A 51 3.27 -13.28 -9.06
N ASN A 52 2.45 -14.26 -9.45
CA ASN A 52 1.47 -14.10 -10.51
C ASN A 52 0.31 -13.17 -10.10
N ASP A 53 0.08 -13.01 -8.80
CA ASP A 53 -0.95 -12.14 -8.21
C ASP A 53 -0.44 -10.72 -7.96
N ARG A 54 0.58 -10.28 -8.72
CA ARG A 54 1.13 -8.93 -8.61
C ARG A 54 0.05 -7.88 -8.85
N THR A 55 0.05 -6.84 -8.02
CA THR A 55 -0.88 -5.71 -8.17
C THR A 55 -0.14 -4.46 -8.61
N PHE A 56 -0.83 -3.61 -9.37
CA PHE A 56 -0.29 -2.36 -9.86
C PHE A 56 -1.01 -1.17 -9.23
N HIS A 57 -0.24 -0.20 -8.73
CA HIS A 57 -0.79 0.99 -8.12
C HIS A 57 -0.19 2.24 -8.75
N ILE A 58 -1.03 3.24 -9.01
CA ILE A 58 -0.60 4.57 -9.44
C ILE A 58 -1.37 5.63 -8.68
N GLY A 59 -0.73 6.75 -8.40
CA GLY A 59 -1.38 7.83 -7.68
C GLY A 59 -0.69 9.17 -7.88
N GLY A 60 -1.45 10.22 -7.57
CA GLY A 60 -0.97 11.59 -7.52
C GLY A 60 -1.36 12.25 -6.20
N GLU A 61 -0.49 13.13 -5.72
CA GLU A 61 -0.76 14.08 -4.64
C GLU A 61 -0.64 15.50 -5.19
N LEU A 62 -1.63 16.34 -4.89
CA LEU A 62 -1.61 17.78 -5.08
C LEU A 62 -1.59 18.47 -3.71
N ASP A 63 -0.52 19.21 -3.42
CA ASP A 63 -0.29 19.92 -2.18
C ASP A 63 -0.68 21.41 -2.32
N LEU A 64 -1.84 21.77 -1.79
CA LEU A 64 -2.40 23.11 -1.81
C LEU A 64 -2.15 23.88 -0.51
N SER A 65 -1.42 23.32 0.46
CA SER A 65 -1.07 23.89 1.79
C SER A 65 -2.06 24.93 2.35
N PRO A 66 -2.94 24.58 3.30
CA PRO A 66 -2.81 23.42 4.20
C PRO A 66 -3.46 22.13 3.68
N LEU A 67 -4.12 22.17 2.53
CA LEU A 67 -4.88 21.06 1.98
C LEU A 67 -4.01 20.17 1.09
N LYS A 68 -4.19 18.86 1.17
CA LYS A 68 -3.61 17.87 0.26
C LYS A 68 -4.71 17.04 -0.36
N LEU A 69 -4.67 16.89 -1.67
CA LEU A 69 -5.60 16.05 -2.42
C LEU A 69 -4.83 14.88 -3.01
N ARG A 70 -5.40 13.68 -2.90
CA ARG A 70 -4.82 12.46 -3.45
C ARG A 70 -5.85 11.74 -4.29
N ALA A 71 -5.41 11.19 -5.40
CA ALA A 71 -6.21 10.30 -6.22
C ALA A 71 -5.31 9.25 -6.85
N GLY A 72 -5.84 8.05 -7.06
CA GLY A 72 -5.06 6.97 -7.64
C GLY A 72 -5.89 5.76 -8.03
N LEU A 73 -5.21 4.76 -8.56
CA LEU A 73 -5.74 3.43 -8.85
C LEU A 73 -4.97 2.40 -8.02
N ASP A 74 -5.70 1.55 -7.32
CA ASP A 74 -5.26 0.41 -6.52
C ASP A 74 -5.73 -0.87 -7.23
N ASP A 75 -4.89 -1.44 -8.09
CA ASP A 75 -5.21 -2.60 -8.92
C ASP A 75 -6.48 -2.39 -9.76
N GLY A 76 -6.58 -1.22 -10.39
CA GLY A 76 -7.75 -0.77 -11.14
C GLY A 76 -8.90 -0.22 -10.29
N ASN A 77 -8.87 -0.36 -8.96
CA ASN A 77 -9.87 0.24 -8.06
C ASN A 77 -9.53 1.70 -7.79
N LEU A 78 -10.53 2.57 -7.85
CA LEU A 78 -10.27 3.99 -7.72
C LEU A 78 -10.13 4.41 -6.25
N THR A 79 -9.11 5.22 -5.96
CA THR A 79 -8.81 5.71 -4.61
C THR A 79 -8.80 7.24 -4.57
N TYR A 80 -9.28 7.79 -3.46
CA TYR A 80 -9.25 9.22 -3.17
C TYR A 80 -8.69 9.44 -1.77
N GLY A 81 -8.04 10.58 -1.56
CA GLY A 81 -7.58 11.00 -0.26
C GLY A 81 -7.62 12.51 -0.08
N LEU A 82 -7.84 12.92 1.15
CA LEU A 82 -7.86 14.30 1.60
C LEU A 82 -6.95 14.41 2.82
N GLY A 83 -6.03 15.36 2.81
CA GLY A 83 -5.20 15.71 3.95
C GLY A 83 -5.40 17.17 4.32
N LEU A 84 -5.46 17.48 5.61
CA LEU A 84 -5.54 18.84 6.12
C LEU A 84 -4.48 19.03 7.21
N GLY A 85 -3.57 19.98 6.98
CA GLY A 85 -2.61 20.44 7.97
C GLY A 85 -3.20 21.50 8.91
N LEU A 86 -3.16 21.25 10.20
CA LEU A 86 -3.62 22.16 11.27
C LEU A 86 -2.46 22.45 12.22
N GLY A 87 -1.48 23.23 11.76
CA GLY A 87 -0.25 23.51 12.51
C GLY A 87 0.58 22.23 12.71
N SER A 88 0.72 21.79 13.96
CA SER A 88 1.48 20.56 14.32
C SER A 88 0.68 19.26 14.13
N PHE A 89 -0.59 19.36 13.75
CA PHE A 89 -1.48 18.22 13.55
C PHE A 89 -1.81 18.02 12.07
N GLY A 90 -1.96 16.77 11.66
CA GLY A 90 -2.50 16.39 10.35
C GLY A 90 -3.74 15.52 10.50
N LEU A 91 -4.80 15.87 9.77
CA LEU A 91 -5.95 15.01 9.53
C LEU A 91 -5.82 14.41 8.13
N GLU A 92 -5.98 13.09 8.00
CA GLU A 92 -6.02 12.44 6.70
C GLU A 92 -7.24 11.52 6.60
N ALA A 93 -7.91 11.54 5.47
CA ALA A 93 -8.97 10.64 5.11
C ALA A 93 -8.64 10.00 3.77
N ALA A 94 -8.90 8.70 3.63
CA ALA A 94 -8.74 7.98 2.38
C ALA A 94 -9.94 7.06 2.14
N TYR A 95 -10.31 6.93 0.87
CA TYR A 95 -11.39 6.09 0.39
C TYR A 95 -10.90 5.26 -0.78
N SER A 96 -11.15 3.94 -0.75
CA SER A 96 -10.88 3.02 -1.86
C SER A 96 -12.18 2.38 -2.32
N GLN A 97 -12.54 2.61 -3.57
CA GLN A 97 -13.72 2.09 -4.22
C GLN A 97 -13.45 0.68 -4.75
N ARG A 98 -13.37 -0.30 -3.85
CA ARG A 98 -13.26 -1.71 -4.23
C ARG A 98 -14.65 -2.28 -4.53
N VAL A 99 -14.75 -3.08 -5.60
CA VAL A 99 -16.02 -3.66 -6.08
C VAL A 99 -16.75 -4.48 -5.01
N LYS A 100 -16.02 -5.18 -4.13
CA LYS A 100 -16.62 -6.05 -3.10
C LYS A 100 -16.75 -5.40 -1.72
N THR A 101 -15.78 -4.58 -1.33
CA THR A 101 -15.71 -4.02 0.03
C THR A 101 -15.03 -2.65 -0.02
N PRO A 102 -15.80 -1.54 -0.12
CA PRO A 102 -15.20 -0.22 -0.07
C PRO A 102 -14.51 -0.02 1.29
N VAL A 103 -13.32 0.59 1.26
CA VAL A 103 -12.50 0.79 2.46
C VAL A 103 -12.40 2.29 2.73
N VAL A 104 -12.65 2.67 3.99
CA VAL A 104 -12.43 4.03 4.48
C VAL A 104 -11.33 3.96 5.54
N SER A 105 -10.36 4.86 5.43
CA SER A 105 -9.34 5.07 6.44
C SER A 105 -9.38 6.50 6.93
N LEU A 106 -9.30 6.69 8.24
CA LEU A 106 -9.26 8.00 8.88
C LEU A 106 -8.07 8.04 9.84
N VAL A 107 -7.17 8.99 9.62
CA VAL A 107 -6.04 9.28 10.50
C VAL A 107 -6.31 10.62 11.16
N LEU A 108 -6.60 10.58 12.46
CA LEU A 108 -7.00 11.75 13.24
C LEU A 108 -5.80 12.52 13.81
N LEU A 109 -4.64 11.89 13.92
CA LEU A 109 -3.47 12.45 14.58
C LEU A 109 -2.21 11.99 13.86
N ARG A 110 -1.66 12.87 13.03
CA ARG A 110 -0.28 12.79 12.56
C ARG A 110 0.52 13.93 13.18
N PHE A 111 1.49 13.60 14.04
CA PHE A 111 2.43 14.58 14.59
C PHE A 111 3.51 14.88 13.55
N GLY A 112 3.69 16.15 13.21
CA GLY A 112 4.87 16.59 12.45
C GLY A 112 6.11 16.47 13.33
N ILE A 113 7.14 15.77 12.84
CA ILE A 113 8.52 15.93 13.32
C ILE A 113 9.15 17.02 12.47
#